data_AF-Q4CZ54-F1
#
_entry.id   AF-Q4CZ54-F1
#
_cell.length_a   1.000
_cell.length_b   1.000
_cell.length_c   1.000
_cell.angle_alpha   90.00
_cell.angle_beta   90.00
_cell.angle_gamma   90.00
#
_symmetry.space_group_name_H-M   'P 1'
#
loop_
_entity.id
_entity.type
_entity.pdbx_description
1 polymer ?
#
loop_
_entity_poly.entity_id
_entity_poly.type
_entity_poly.pdbx_seq_one_letter_code
_entity_poly.pdbx_strand_id
1 'polypeptide(L)'
;MWWTICLDVVNTARSNGFYWACRCYFFFDFQLAECQYICISLCLSVSLFMDLIAVDIWCLLGRGEGRGRIGRKTSLYYYYYYYFWLLLLHGMPGGVYTIAEVAKHAVKKDGWLIINNDVYNVSKFYDDHPGGRDVLLNLIGADATDAFEAVQHSDAAKRLLAGLKIGTLAQADAKKYMRLNDVKERQRRATEKTACWLVIANKVYDLTSFTELHPGGREVLLCEAGTDATLAHEKIGHSEQAKEMMKSYVVAELHPDDRGSTTATAKESLEKNSNSVYTRAKDTSVRDFVLAQIQLMVFLLLGIVAVGFALVYV
;
A
#
# COMPACT_ATOMS: atom_id res chain seq x y z
N MET A 1 1.51 25.70 -16.13
CA MET A 1 0.93 25.47 -17.47
C MET A 1 0.18 24.14 -17.44
N TRP A 2 -1.14 24.22 -17.31
CA TRP A 2 -2.03 23.14 -17.72
C TRP A 2 -2.52 23.54 -19.12
N TRP A 3 -2.53 22.57 -20.04
CA TRP A 3 -3.24 22.60 -21.33
C TRP A 3 -2.54 23.32 -22.49
N THR A 4 -1.55 22.66 -23.09
CA THR A 4 -1.33 22.71 -24.55
C THR A 4 -0.60 21.45 -24.99
N ILE A 5 -1.26 20.30 -24.91
CA ILE A 5 -0.86 19.13 -25.69
C ILE A 5 -1.83 19.00 -26.84
N CYS A 6 -1.36 19.53 -27.97
CA CYS A 6 -1.44 18.95 -29.29
C CYS A 6 -2.82 18.52 -29.78
N LEU A 7 -3.60 19.54 -30.16
CA LEU A 7 -4.59 19.46 -31.22
C LEU A 7 -3.93 19.58 -32.62
N ASP A 8 -2.69 19.09 -32.78
CA ASP A 8 -2.14 18.78 -34.10
C ASP A 8 -2.74 17.45 -34.55
N VAL A 9 -4.03 17.53 -34.88
CA VAL A 9 -4.68 16.60 -35.79
C VAL A 9 -3.92 16.74 -37.10
N VAL A 10 -2.91 15.90 -37.28
CA VAL A 10 -2.25 15.72 -38.57
C VAL A 10 -3.34 15.31 -39.53
N ASN A 11 -3.76 16.29 -40.32
CA ASN A 11 -4.73 16.23 -41.39
C ASN A 11 -4.15 15.35 -42.50
N THR A 12 -4.13 14.04 -42.28
CA THR A 12 -3.98 13.07 -43.36
C THR A 12 -5.30 12.35 -43.49
N ALA A 13 -6.24 13.05 -44.12
CA ALA A 13 -7.40 12.46 -44.74
C ALA A 13 -6.93 11.43 -45.79
N ARG A 14 -6.80 10.17 -45.38
CA ARG A 14 -6.94 9.05 -46.30
C ARG A 14 -8.25 8.36 -45.99
N SER A 15 -9.12 8.43 -46.99
CA SER A 15 -10.39 7.73 -47.12
C SER A 15 -10.31 6.31 -46.56
N ASN A 16 -11.32 5.95 -45.76
CA ASN A 16 -11.67 4.63 -45.26
C ASN A 16 -11.05 4.24 -43.91
N GLY A 17 -11.84 4.46 -42.84
CA GLY A 17 -11.66 3.81 -41.54
C GLY A 17 -11.11 4.74 -40.45
N PHE A 18 -12.01 5.28 -39.61
CA PHE A 18 -11.62 5.86 -38.33
C PHE A 18 -11.16 4.74 -37.40
N TYR A 19 -9.86 4.50 -37.31
CA TYR A 19 -9.27 3.73 -36.21
C TYR A 19 -8.68 4.71 -35.20
N TRP A 20 -9.36 4.86 -34.06
CA TRP A 20 -8.81 5.53 -32.88
C TRP A 20 -7.80 4.58 -32.21
N ALA A 21 -6.57 4.56 -32.70
CA ALA A 21 -5.48 3.97 -31.94
C ALA A 21 -5.03 5.00 -30.89
N CYS A 22 -5.43 4.78 -29.63
CA CYS A 22 -4.86 5.51 -28.50
C CYS A 22 -3.38 5.11 -28.37
N ARG A 23 -2.51 5.81 -29.09
CA ARG A 23 -1.06 5.59 -29.06
C ARG A 23 -0.52 6.25 -27.79
N CYS A 24 -0.72 5.59 -26.65
CA CYS A 24 -0.13 5.97 -25.37
C CYS A 24 1.39 5.78 -25.42
N TYR A 25 2.11 6.71 -26.06
CA TYR A 25 3.52 6.96 -25.74
C TYR A 25 3.57 7.77 -24.45
N PHE A 26 3.42 7.10 -23.31
CA PHE A 26 3.81 7.71 -22.04
C PHE A 26 5.24 7.30 -21.73
N PHE A 27 6.17 8.15 -22.16
CA PHE A 27 7.49 8.31 -21.54
C PHE A 27 7.27 8.75 -20.09
N PHE A 28 7.06 7.81 -19.17
CA PHE A 28 7.26 8.04 -17.75
C PHE A 28 8.10 6.88 -17.22
N ASP A 29 9.40 7.12 -17.21
CA ASP A 29 10.31 6.48 -16.28
C ASP A 29 9.87 6.93 -14.88
N PHE A 30 9.10 6.12 -14.16
CA PHE A 30 9.03 6.18 -12.69
C PHE A 30 8.28 4.98 -12.09
N GLN A 31 8.97 4.27 -11.21
CA GLN A 31 8.44 3.34 -10.22
C GLN A 31 7.11 3.85 -9.62
N LEU A 32 5.98 3.19 -9.93
CA LEU A 32 4.77 3.09 -9.09
C LEU A 32 3.75 2.20 -9.81
N ALA A 33 3.85 0.88 -9.57
CA ALA A 33 2.98 -0.14 -10.19
C ALA A 33 1.47 0.08 -9.90
N GLU A 34 1.13 0.80 -8.83
CA GLU A 34 -0.25 1.12 -8.46
C GLU A 34 -0.93 2.10 -9.43
N CYS A 35 -0.15 2.95 -10.13
CA CYS A 35 -0.69 3.87 -11.13
C CYS A 35 -1.21 3.15 -12.38
N GLN A 36 -0.65 1.98 -12.72
CA GLN A 36 -1.01 1.27 -13.95
C GLN A 36 -2.48 0.84 -13.96
N TYR A 37 -3.00 0.31 -12.84
CA TYR A 37 -4.39 -0.14 -12.76
C TYR A 37 -5.39 1.01 -12.82
N ILE A 38 -5.11 2.11 -12.12
CA ILE A 38 -5.94 3.31 -12.14
C ILE A 38 -5.94 3.92 -13.55
N CYS A 39 -4.76 4.02 -14.19
CA CYS A 39 -4.64 4.53 -15.56
C CYS A 39 -5.34 3.62 -16.58
N ILE A 40 -5.21 2.30 -16.50
CA ILE A 40 -5.89 1.36 -17.41
C ILE A 40 -7.40 1.46 -17.21
N SER A 41 -7.87 1.47 -15.96
CA SER A 41 -9.30 1.61 -15.64
C SER A 41 -9.87 2.92 -16.18
N LEU A 42 -9.17 4.04 -15.98
CA LEU A 42 -9.55 5.35 -16.55
C LEU A 42 -9.49 5.37 -18.08
N CYS A 43 -8.50 4.73 -18.70
CA CYS A 43 -8.41 4.66 -20.16
C CYS A 43 -9.54 3.82 -20.76
N LEU A 44 -9.88 2.69 -20.13
CA LEU A 44 -10.99 1.84 -20.56
C LEU A 44 -12.33 2.55 -20.36
N SER A 45 -12.52 3.26 -19.24
CA SER A 45 -13.75 4.02 -19.00
C SER A 45 -13.91 5.20 -19.98
N VAL A 46 -12.83 5.92 -20.30
CA VAL A 46 -12.85 6.99 -21.31
C VAL A 46 -13.10 6.41 -22.70
N SER A 47 -12.48 5.26 -23.06
CA SER A 47 -12.72 4.62 -24.36
C SER A 47 -14.18 4.20 -24.52
N LEU A 48 -14.75 3.54 -23.49
CA LEU A 48 -16.16 3.16 -23.47
C LEU A 48 -17.09 4.38 -23.51
N PHE A 49 -16.71 5.47 -22.84
CA PHE A 49 -17.47 6.73 -22.87
C PHE A 49 -17.44 7.39 -24.25
N MET A 50 -16.29 7.40 -24.93
CA MET A 50 -16.16 7.92 -26.30
C MET A 50 -16.92 7.05 -27.31
N ASP A 51 -16.93 5.73 -27.14
CA ASP A 51 -17.75 4.82 -27.94
C ASP A 51 -19.26 5.09 -27.74
N LEU A 52 -19.69 5.36 -26.50
CA LEU A 52 -21.07 5.76 -26.19
C LEU A 52 -21.45 7.08 -26.86
N ILE A 53 -20.58 8.10 -26.75
CA ILE A 53 -20.79 9.38 -27.42
C ILE A 53 -20.80 9.19 -28.94
N ALA A 54 -19.97 8.32 -29.51
CA ALA A 54 -19.95 8.05 -30.94
C ALA A 54 -21.25 7.40 -31.42
N VAL A 55 -21.82 6.46 -30.66
CA VAL A 55 -23.14 5.87 -30.95
C VAL A 55 -24.24 6.94 -30.88
N ASP A 56 -24.22 7.81 -29.89
CA ASP A 56 -25.20 8.89 -29.75
C ASP A 56 -25.07 9.94 -30.87
N ILE A 57 -23.85 10.37 -31.20
CA ILE A 57 -23.58 11.29 -32.31
C ILE A 57 -23.99 10.65 -33.64
N TRP A 58 -23.68 9.37 -33.87
CA TRP A 58 -24.10 8.67 -35.09
C TRP A 58 -25.63 8.57 -35.19
N CYS A 59 -26.32 8.30 -34.08
CA CYS A 59 -27.78 8.31 -34.00
C CYS A 59 -28.35 9.71 -34.27
N LEU A 60 -27.73 10.77 -33.74
CA LEU A 60 -28.16 12.17 -33.92
C LEU A 60 -27.90 12.70 -35.34
N LEU A 61 -26.76 12.37 -35.96
CA LEU A 61 -26.39 12.86 -37.29
C LEU A 61 -27.23 12.25 -38.43
N GLY A 62 -28.09 11.26 -38.14
CA GLY A 62 -29.19 10.87 -39.03
C GLY A 62 -28.81 10.36 -40.42
N ARG A 63 -27.54 10.04 -40.69
CA ARG A 63 -27.07 9.55 -42.01
C ARG A 63 -27.32 8.07 -42.25
N GLY A 64 -28.45 7.56 -41.79
CA GLY A 64 -28.88 6.17 -42.02
C GLY A 64 -30.25 6.15 -42.68
N GLU A 65 -30.28 5.90 -43.99
CA GLU A 65 -31.49 5.51 -44.71
C GLU A 65 -31.96 4.15 -44.16
N GLY A 66 -33.14 4.11 -43.52
CA GLY A 66 -33.73 2.86 -43.02
C GLY A 66 -34.12 2.87 -41.53
N ARG A 67 -35.02 3.79 -41.13
CA ARG A 67 -35.57 3.84 -39.77
C ARG A 67 -36.58 2.71 -39.55
N GLY A 68 -36.17 1.65 -38.87
CA GLY A 68 -37.12 0.63 -38.40
C GLY A 68 -36.71 0.05 -37.06
N ARG A 69 -37.25 0.58 -35.94
CA ARG A 69 -37.39 -0.02 -34.58
C ARG A 69 -36.13 -0.61 -33.87
N ILE A 70 -35.03 -0.85 -34.57
CA ILE A 70 -33.80 -1.53 -34.12
C ILE A 70 -32.89 -0.57 -33.34
N GLY A 71 -32.79 0.70 -33.76
CA GLY A 71 -31.95 1.71 -33.09
C GLY A 71 -32.37 2.08 -31.66
N ARG A 72 -33.64 1.86 -31.28
CA ARG A 72 -34.09 2.05 -29.88
C ARG A 72 -33.69 0.90 -28.96
N LYS A 73 -33.54 -0.32 -29.48
CA LYS A 73 -33.15 -1.50 -28.68
C LYS A 73 -31.65 -1.51 -28.37
N THR A 74 -30.82 -1.01 -29.28
CA THR A 74 -29.36 -0.91 -29.07
C THR A 74 -29.02 0.06 -27.94
N SER A 75 -29.66 1.23 -27.87
CA SER A 75 -29.43 2.23 -26.80
C SER A 75 -29.69 1.69 -25.38
N LEU A 76 -30.79 0.94 -25.17
CA LEU A 76 -31.09 0.33 -23.86
C LEU A 76 -30.08 -0.75 -23.44
N TYR A 77 -29.57 -1.53 -24.40
CA TYR A 77 -28.55 -2.54 -24.13
C TYR A 77 -27.25 -1.92 -23.62
N TYR A 78 -26.77 -0.83 -24.25
CA TYR A 78 -25.59 -0.10 -23.79
C TYR A 78 -25.79 0.50 -22.40
N TYR A 79 -26.98 1.06 -22.12
CA TYR A 79 -27.31 1.57 -20.78
C TYR A 79 -27.29 0.46 -19.72
N TYR A 80 -27.86 -0.72 -20.01
CA TYR A 80 -27.89 -1.83 -19.04
C TYR A 80 -26.49 -2.39 -18.75
N TYR A 81 -25.65 -2.53 -19.78
CA TYR A 81 -24.25 -2.91 -19.61
C TYR A 81 -23.46 -1.86 -18.81
N TYR A 82 -23.70 -0.57 -19.05
CA TYR A 82 -23.07 0.51 -18.28
C TYR A 82 -23.48 0.48 -16.82
N TYR A 83 -24.76 0.35 -16.49
CA TYR A 83 -25.22 0.23 -15.09
C TYR A 83 -24.71 -1.04 -14.41
N PHE A 84 -24.68 -2.16 -15.13
CA PHE A 84 -24.12 -3.41 -14.62
C PHE A 84 -22.62 -3.27 -14.32
N TRP A 85 -21.87 -2.62 -15.22
CA TRP A 85 -20.44 -2.36 -15.03
C TRP A 85 -20.18 -1.32 -13.93
N LEU A 86 -21.03 -0.29 -13.81
CA LEU A 86 -20.98 0.65 -12.69
C LEU A 86 -21.20 -0.07 -11.36
N LEU A 87 -22.15 -1.03 -11.30
CA LEU A 87 -22.41 -1.80 -10.09
C LEU A 87 -21.20 -2.64 -9.68
N LEU A 88 -20.48 -3.21 -10.65
CA LEU A 88 -19.24 -3.97 -10.41
C LEU A 88 -18.10 -3.08 -9.90
N LEU A 89 -18.02 -1.82 -10.36
CA LEU A 89 -17.00 -0.86 -9.89
C LEU A 89 -17.26 -0.34 -8.48
N HIS A 90 -18.52 -0.16 -8.07
CA HIS A 90 -18.85 0.45 -6.77
C HIS A 90 -18.90 -0.57 -5.61
N GLY A 91 -18.93 -1.89 -5.91
CA GLY A 91 -19.08 -2.94 -4.90
C GLY A 91 -20.47 -2.92 -4.23
N MET A 92 -20.83 -4.02 -3.56
CA MET A 92 -22.05 -4.04 -2.75
C MET A 92 -21.83 -3.14 -1.52
N PRO A 93 -22.68 -2.13 -1.25
CA PRO A 93 -22.57 -1.35 -0.03
C PRO A 93 -22.77 -2.29 1.17
N GLY A 94 -21.69 -2.51 1.93
CA GLY A 94 -21.79 -3.21 3.21
C GLY A 94 -22.68 -2.42 4.17
N GLY A 95 -23.29 -3.11 5.13
CA GLY A 95 -24.11 -2.44 6.14
C GLY A 95 -23.28 -1.47 6.98
N VAL A 96 -23.89 -0.38 7.44
CA VAL A 96 -23.28 0.52 8.43
C VAL A 96 -23.96 0.27 9.76
N TYR A 97 -23.18 -0.10 10.78
CA TYR A 97 -23.70 -0.50 12.09
C TYR A 97 -23.13 0.36 13.21
N THR A 98 -23.88 0.54 14.29
CA THR A 98 -23.38 1.24 15.51
C THR A 98 -22.84 0.25 16.53
N ILE A 99 -22.02 0.70 17.50
CA ILE A 99 -21.54 -0.16 18.59
C ILE A 99 -22.73 -0.76 19.37
N ALA A 100 -23.75 0.06 19.62
CA ALA A 100 -24.96 -0.36 20.32
C ALA A 100 -25.77 -1.41 19.54
N GLU A 101 -25.68 -1.42 18.21
CA GLU A 101 -26.29 -2.45 17.38
C GLU A 101 -25.50 -3.75 17.46
N VAL A 102 -24.18 -3.68 17.27
CA VAL A 102 -23.30 -4.86 17.37
C VAL A 102 -23.41 -5.53 18.75
N ALA A 103 -23.55 -4.75 19.82
CA ALA A 103 -23.75 -5.26 21.19
C ALA A 103 -25.00 -6.13 21.37
N LYS A 104 -26.02 -5.99 20.50
CA LYS A 104 -27.21 -6.86 20.53
C LYS A 104 -26.92 -8.26 19.99
N HIS A 105 -25.87 -8.40 19.19
CA HIS A 105 -25.42 -9.64 18.57
C HIS A 105 -24.33 -10.33 19.43
N ALA A 106 -24.62 -10.45 20.73
CA ALA A 106 -23.76 -11.10 21.73
C ALA A 106 -24.21 -12.54 22.05
N VAL A 107 -24.91 -13.21 21.12
CA VAL A 107 -25.44 -14.56 21.31
C VAL A 107 -24.73 -15.53 20.37
N LYS A 108 -24.42 -16.75 20.83
CA LYS A 108 -23.72 -17.78 20.02
C LYS A 108 -24.34 -18.06 18.64
N LYS A 109 -25.66 -17.90 18.46
CA LYS A 109 -26.30 -18.13 17.15
C LYS A 109 -26.23 -16.92 16.21
N ASP A 110 -25.92 -15.75 16.76
CA ASP A 110 -25.94 -14.45 16.09
C ASP A 110 -24.86 -13.56 16.73
N GLY A 111 -23.61 -13.99 16.56
CA GLY A 111 -22.44 -13.42 17.21
C GLY A 111 -21.66 -12.55 16.26
N TRP A 112 -21.55 -11.25 16.58
CA TRP A 112 -20.82 -10.28 15.77
C TRP A 112 -19.58 -9.79 16.50
N LEU A 113 -18.56 -9.40 15.75
CA LEU A 113 -17.32 -8.83 16.27
C LEU A 113 -16.96 -7.58 15.48
N ILE A 114 -16.37 -6.61 16.17
CA ILE A 114 -15.76 -5.44 15.55
C ILE A 114 -14.25 -5.67 15.51
N ILE A 115 -13.64 -5.56 14.33
CA ILE A 115 -12.18 -5.58 14.15
C ILE A 115 -11.83 -4.47 13.17
N ASN A 116 -10.99 -3.51 13.58
CA ASN A 116 -10.52 -2.42 12.71
C ASN A 116 -11.63 -1.59 12.05
N ASN A 117 -12.65 -1.20 12.84
CA ASN A 117 -13.89 -0.53 12.39
C ASN A 117 -14.73 -1.32 11.39
N ASP A 118 -14.39 -2.58 11.10
CA ASP A 118 -15.20 -3.48 10.30
C ASP A 118 -16.02 -4.40 11.19
N VAL A 119 -17.22 -4.75 10.72
CA VAL A 119 -18.16 -5.61 11.46
C VAL A 119 -18.22 -6.97 10.78
N TYR A 120 -18.02 -8.02 11.57
CA TYR A 120 -17.93 -9.41 11.12
C TYR A 120 -19.00 -10.26 11.80
N ASN A 121 -19.63 -11.14 11.02
CA ASN A 121 -20.52 -12.16 11.56
C ASN A 121 -19.75 -13.48 11.70
N VAL A 122 -19.46 -13.87 12.95
CA VAL A 122 -18.71 -15.10 13.26
C VAL A 122 -19.61 -16.27 13.63
N SER A 123 -20.93 -16.14 13.46
CA SER A 123 -21.91 -17.12 13.95
C SER A 123 -21.68 -18.56 13.48
N LYS A 124 -21.08 -18.71 12.28
CA LYS A 124 -20.80 -20.01 11.66
C LYS A 124 -19.34 -20.45 11.79
N PHE A 125 -18.47 -19.62 12.36
CA PHE A 125 -17.01 -19.82 12.34
C PHE A 125 -16.45 -20.39 13.66
N TYR A 126 -17.27 -20.52 14.71
CA TYR A 126 -16.78 -20.94 16.03
C TYR A 126 -16.05 -22.29 16.04
N ASP A 127 -16.59 -23.29 15.33
CA ASP A 127 -16.04 -24.65 15.30
C ASP A 127 -14.84 -24.75 14.34
N ASP A 128 -14.72 -23.82 13.39
CA ASP A 128 -13.62 -23.75 12.44
C ASP A 128 -12.45 -22.89 12.95
N HIS A 129 -12.60 -22.21 14.09
CA HIS A 129 -11.60 -21.30 14.62
C HIS A 129 -10.45 -22.06 15.31
N PRO A 130 -9.21 -22.00 14.77
CA PRO A 130 -8.08 -22.75 15.34
C PRO A 130 -7.68 -22.31 16.75
N GLY A 131 -7.95 -21.06 17.13
CA GLY A 131 -7.73 -20.55 18.49
C GLY A 131 -8.74 -21.04 19.53
N GLY A 132 -9.66 -21.93 19.13
CA GLY A 132 -10.75 -22.43 19.97
C GLY A 132 -12.00 -21.55 19.91
N ARG A 133 -13.14 -22.13 20.27
CA ARG A 133 -14.43 -21.44 20.20
C ARG A 133 -14.62 -20.41 21.30
N ASP A 134 -14.06 -20.67 22.48
CA ASP A 134 -14.35 -19.91 23.70
C ASP A 134 -13.78 -18.49 23.64
N VAL A 135 -12.64 -18.31 22.96
CA VAL A 135 -12.04 -16.98 22.77
C VAL A 135 -12.94 -16.07 21.94
N LEU A 136 -13.68 -16.62 20.96
CA LEU A 136 -14.64 -15.84 20.19
C LEU A 136 -15.90 -15.56 21.01
N LEU A 137 -16.44 -16.56 21.72
CA LEU A 137 -17.65 -16.43 22.53
C LEU A 137 -17.51 -15.41 23.67
N ASN A 138 -16.30 -15.19 24.18
CA ASN A 138 -16.05 -14.18 25.21
C ASN A 138 -16.01 -12.75 24.67
N LEU A 139 -15.84 -12.57 23.36
CA LEU A 139 -15.63 -11.28 22.72
C LEU A 139 -16.79 -10.83 21.83
N ILE A 140 -17.77 -11.71 21.56
CA ILE A 140 -18.94 -11.36 20.73
C ILE A 140 -19.73 -10.18 21.31
N GLY A 141 -20.23 -9.34 20.42
CA GLY A 141 -20.92 -8.09 20.76
C GLY A 141 -19.99 -6.94 21.18
N ALA A 142 -18.66 -7.12 21.10
CA ALA A 142 -17.69 -6.11 21.48
C ALA A 142 -16.62 -5.86 20.39
N ASP A 143 -15.78 -4.85 20.65
CA ASP A 143 -14.56 -4.62 19.88
C ASP A 143 -13.48 -5.63 20.28
N ALA A 144 -13.14 -6.49 19.34
CA ALA A 144 -12.13 -7.53 19.49
C ALA A 144 -10.82 -7.18 18.75
N THR A 145 -10.64 -5.93 18.31
CA THR A 145 -9.46 -5.47 17.59
C THR A 145 -8.18 -5.80 18.36
N ASP A 146 -8.10 -5.42 19.64
CA ASP A 146 -6.89 -5.61 20.45
C ASP A 146 -6.56 -7.10 20.63
N ALA A 147 -7.57 -7.93 20.87
CA ALA A 147 -7.40 -9.38 21.02
C ALA A 147 -7.00 -10.04 19.70
N PHE A 148 -7.55 -9.59 18.57
CA PHE A 148 -7.23 -10.11 17.25
C PHE A 148 -5.79 -9.77 16.83
N GLU A 149 -5.36 -8.54 17.07
CA GLU A 149 -4.02 -8.06 16.69
C GLU A 149 -2.93 -8.66 17.59
N ALA A 150 -3.22 -8.91 18.86
CA ALA A 150 -2.27 -9.53 19.80
C ALA A 150 -1.80 -10.94 19.39
N VAL A 151 -2.64 -11.70 18.70
CA VAL A 151 -2.38 -13.10 18.31
C VAL A 151 -1.55 -13.20 17.01
N GLN A 152 -1.39 -12.10 16.25
CA GLN A 152 -0.65 -12.06 14.98
C GLN A 152 -1.10 -13.15 13.97
N HIS A 153 -2.39 -13.13 13.63
CA HIS A 153 -2.98 -14.04 12.64
C HIS A 153 -2.25 -14.02 11.28
N SER A 154 -2.16 -15.19 10.65
CA SER A 154 -1.57 -15.34 9.31
C SER A 154 -2.39 -14.60 8.23
N ASP A 155 -1.76 -14.31 7.09
CA ASP A 155 -2.47 -13.67 5.96
C ASP A 155 -3.64 -14.51 5.45
N ALA A 156 -3.53 -15.85 5.56
CA ALA A 156 -4.63 -16.75 5.23
C ALA A 156 -5.81 -16.57 6.18
N ALA A 157 -5.56 -16.43 7.49
CA ALA A 157 -6.60 -16.16 8.47
C ALA A 157 -7.24 -14.78 8.26
N LYS A 158 -6.45 -13.75 7.93
CA LYS A 158 -6.98 -12.42 7.57
C LYS A 158 -7.86 -12.45 6.31
N ARG A 159 -7.53 -13.27 5.32
CA ARG A 159 -8.37 -13.48 4.14
C ARG A 159 -9.69 -14.19 4.47
N LEU A 160 -9.67 -15.18 5.37
CA LEU A 160 -10.90 -15.81 5.85
C LEU A 160 -11.79 -14.80 6.60
N LEU A 161 -11.18 -13.94 7.42
CA LEU A 161 -11.89 -12.87 8.13
C LEU A 161 -12.60 -11.93 7.15
N ALA A 162 -11.96 -11.54 6.04
CA ALA A 162 -12.58 -10.69 5.02
C ALA A 162 -13.88 -11.28 4.44
N GLY A 163 -13.98 -12.61 4.35
CA GLY A 163 -15.20 -13.30 3.90
C GLY A 163 -16.35 -13.28 4.91
N LEU A 164 -16.06 -13.02 6.19
CA LEU A 164 -17.06 -12.90 7.26
C LEU A 164 -17.55 -11.46 7.46
N LYS A 165 -17.01 -10.50 6.70
CA LYS A 165 -17.36 -9.08 6.79
C LYS A 165 -18.79 -8.86 6.31
N ILE A 166 -19.61 -8.22 7.14
CA ILE A 166 -20.98 -7.83 6.81
C ILE A 166 -21.11 -6.33 6.57
N GLY A 167 -20.16 -5.54 7.09
CA GLY A 167 -20.27 -4.09 7.04
C GLY A 167 -19.14 -3.37 7.77
N THR A 168 -19.39 -2.08 8.04
CA THR A 168 -18.46 -1.19 8.73
C THR A 168 -19.17 -0.47 9.87
N LEU A 169 -18.40 0.01 10.83
CA LEU A 169 -18.91 0.80 11.94
C LEU A 169 -19.31 2.20 11.45
N ALA A 170 -20.33 2.78 12.08
CA ALA A 170 -20.75 4.15 11.84
C ALA A 170 -19.60 5.11 12.18
N GLN A 171 -19.48 6.21 11.42
CA GLN A 171 -18.39 7.16 11.57
C GLN A 171 -18.28 7.76 12.98
N ALA A 172 -19.40 7.93 13.68
CA ALA A 172 -19.42 8.46 15.04
C ALA A 172 -18.75 7.53 16.07
N ASP A 173 -18.80 6.23 15.82
CA ASP A 173 -18.25 5.18 16.68
C ASP A 173 -16.87 4.70 16.20
N ALA A 174 -16.48 5.05 14.97
CA ALA A 174 -15.26 4.61 14.34
C ALA A 174 -14.00 5.20 15.01
N LYS A 175 -13.02 4.33 15.30
CA LYS A 175 -11.70 4.75 15.77
C LYS A 175 -10.98 5.57 14.70
N LYS A 176 -10.26 6.60 15.13
CA LYS A 176 -9.43 7.44 14.25
C LYS A 176 -8.08 6.75 14.00
N TYR A 177 -7.86 6.38 12.74
CA TYR A 177 -6.58 5.85 12.28
C TYR A 177 -5.70 6.93 11.66
N MET A 178 -4.38 6.74 11.76
CA MET A 178 -3.36 7.55 11.09
C MET A 178 -2.42 6.63 10.32
N ARG A 179 -2.05 7.03 9.10
CA ARG A 179 -1.10 6.27 8.27
C ARG A 179 0.32 6.51 8.75
N LEU A 180 1.21 5.52 8.58
CA LEU A 180 2.64 5.67 8.90
C LEU A 180 3.28 6.81 8.08
N ASN A 181 2.83 7.02 6.85
CA ASN A 181 3.28 8.14 6.02
C ASN A 181 2.89 9.51 6.59
N ASP A 182 1.73 9.62 7.23
CA ASP A 182 1.31 10.86 7.89
C ASP A 182 2.19 11.14 9.11
N VAL A 183 2.59 10.11 9.86
CA VAL A 183 3.55 10.22 10.98
C VAL A 183 4.90 10.73 10.47
N LYS A 184 5.41 10.14 9.38
CA LYS A 184 6.66 10.58 8.72
C LYS A 184 6.59 12.02 8.23
N GLU A 185 5.51 12.40 7.57
CA GLU A 185 5.35 13.75 7.03
C GLU A 185 5.17 14.79 8.15
N ARG A 186 4.48 14.44 9.24
CA ARG A 186 4.42 15.29 10.45
C ARG A 186 5.79 15.51 11.05
N GLN A 187 6.56 14.44 11.21
CA GLN A 187 7.93 14.54 11.70
C GLN A 187 8.80 15.41 10.78
N ARG A 188 8.66 15.25 9.46
CA ARG A 188 9.42 16.03 8.46
C ARG A 188 9.05 17.51 8.44
N ARG A 189 7.78 17.84 8.69
CA ARG A 189 7.28 19.23 8.74
C ARG A 189 7.59 19.94 10.05
N ALA A 190 7.98 19.20 11.08
CA ALA A 190 8.23 19.77 12.37
C ALA A 190 9.49 20.67 12.35
N THR A 191 9.36 21.88 12.87
CA THR A 191 10.46 22.84 12.99
C THR A 191 11.16 22.76 14.35
N GLU A 192 10.50 22.17 15.35
CA GLU A 192 11.01 22.04 16.71
C GLU A 192 12.03 20.91 16.79
N LYS A 193 13.15 21.17 17.48
CA LYS A 193 14.21 20.16 17.69
C LYS A 193 13.78 19.01 18.61
N THR A 194 12.70 19.24 19.37
CA THR A 194 12.08 18.30 20.30
C THR A 194 10.93 17.52 19.66
N ALA A 195 10.51 17.84 18.44
CA ALA A 195 9.40 17.16 17.79
C ALA A 195 9.69 15.68 17.61
N CYS A 196 8.83 14.83 18.16
CA CYS A 196 9.02 13.39 18.14
C CYS A 196 7.69 12.68 18.00
N TRP A 197 7.37 12.31 16.77
CA TRP A 197 6.21 11.51 16.41
C TRP A 197 6.66 10.09 16.11
N LEU A 198 6.16 9.09 16.82
CA LEU A 198 6.57 7.70 16.58
C LEU A 198 5.41 6.73 16.82
N VAL A 199 5.56 5.51 16.34
CA VAL A 199 4.56 4.45 16.52
C VAL A 199 5.11 3.37 17.44
N ILE A 200 4.33 2.99 18.46
CA ILE A 200 4.65 1.86 19.35
C ILE A 200 3.40 1.02 19.52
N ALA A 201 3.51 -0.30 19.30
CA ALA A 201 2.40 -1.25 19.48
C ALA A 201 1.11 -0.80 18.76
N ASN A 202 1.22 -0.42 17.48
CA ASN A 202 0.13 0.09 16.65
C ASN A 202 -0.55 1.37 17.17
N LYS A 203 0.05 2.11 18.09
CA LYS A 203 -0.42 3.41 18.57
C LYS A 203 0.55 4.51 18.16
N VAL A 204 0.00 5.63 17.72
CA VAL A 204 0.76 6.81 17.31
C VAL A 204 0.90 7.74 18.51
N TYR A 205 2.13 8.09 18.85
CA TYR A 205 2.47 8.95 19.97
C TYR A 205 3.03 10.28 19.46
N ASP A 206 2.62 11.37 20.11
CA ASP A 206 3.30 12.66 20.04
C ASP A 206 4.06 12.87 21.34
N LEU A 207 5.36 12.62 21.30
CA LEU A 207 6.27 12.75 22.43
C LEU A 207 7.00 14.09 22.44
N THR A 208 6.56 15.07 21.65
CA THR A 208 7.25 16.37 21.52
C THR A 208 7.50 17.01 22.88
N SER A 209 6.50 17.03 23.77
CA SER A 209 6.61 17.55 25.14
C SER A 209 7.34 16.62 26.12
N PHE A 210 7.50 15.34 25.79
CA PHE A 210 8.13 14.34 26.66
C PHE A 210 9.61 14.13 26.36
N THR A 211 10.08 14.55 25.18
CA THR A 211 11.47 14.31 24.74
C THR A 211 12.53 14.75 25.76
N GLU A 212 12.33 15.89 26.43
CA GLU A 212 13.26 16.41 27.46
C GLU A 212 13.11 15.72 28.82
N LEU A 213 11.98 15.05 29.07
CA LEU A 213 11.68 14.36 30.33
C LEU A 213 12.06 12.88 30.30
N HIS A 214 12.48 12.36 29.13
CA HIS A 214 12.76 10.95 28.96
C HIS A 214 14.04 10.54 29.73
N PRO A 215 13.97 9.60 30.69
CA PRO A 215 15.13 9.18 31.49
C PRO A 215 16.27 8.57 30.65
N GLY A 216 15.95 7.97 29.49
CA GLY A 216 16.94 7.47 28.54
C GLY A 216 17.60 8.55 27.67
N GLY A 217 17.27 9.82 27.91
CA GLY A 217 17.70 10.96 27.10
C GLY A 217 16.81 11.19 25.88
N ARG A 218 16.87 12.40 25.31
CA ARG A 218 16.08 12.75 24.12
C ARG A 218 16.54 12.04 22.84
N GLU A 219 17.83 11.74 22.75
CA GLU A 219 18.45 11.25 21.51
C GLU A 219 17.89 9.89 21.09
N VAL A 220 17.62 9.00 22.05
CA VAL A 220 17.09 7.66 21.76
C VAL A 220 15.67 7.71 21.17
N LEU A 221 14.90 8.76 21.47
CA LEU A 221 13.57 8.96 20.88
C LEU A 221 13.69 9.60 19.49
N LEU A 222 14.56 10.59 19.34
CA LEU A 222 14.74 11.32 18.08
C LEU A 222 15.34 10.44 16.96
N CYS A 223 16.16 9.45 17.30
CA CYS A 223 16.67 8.47 16.33
C CYS A 223 15.56 7.61 15.71
N GLU A 224 14.48 7.36 16.44
CA GLU A 224 13.32 6.56 16.00
C GLU A 224 12.10 7.45 15.65
N ALA A 225 12.31 8.76 15.54
CA ALA A 225 11.23 9.67 15.20
C ALA A 225 10.81 9.49 13.72
N GLY A 226 9.51 9.44 13.49
CA GLY A 226 8.89 9.19 12.20
C GLY A 226 8.82 7.72 11.82
N THR A 227 9.25 6.79 12.68
CA THR A 227 9.26 5.35 12.39
C THR A 227 8.32 4.57 13.31
N ASP A 228 8.21 3.27 13.03
CA ASP A 228 7.64 2.30 13.96
C ASP A 228 8.74 1.84 14.92
N ALA A 229 8.74 2.44 16.10
CA ALA A 229 9.71 2.23 17.17
C ALA A 229 9.34 1.04 18.07
N THR A 230 8.34 0.22 17.70
CA THR A 230 7.85 -0.89 18.54
C THR A 230 8.98 -1.82 18.97
N LEU A 231 9.82 -2.26 18.02
CA LEU A 231 10.94 -3.16 18.31
C LEU A 231 12.00 -2.53 19.23
N ALA A 232 12.32 -1.24 19.02
CA ALA A 232 13.27 -0.52 19.84
C ALA A 232 12.75 -0.37 21.28
N HIS A 233 11.48 -0.01 21.42
CA HIS A 233 10.81 0.15 22.72
C HIS A 233 10.70 -1.17 23.51
N GLU A 234 10.32 -2.27 22.85
CA GLU A 234 10.18 -3.58 23.50
C GLU A 234 11.53 -4.15 23.95
N LYS A 235 12.59 -3.94 23.16
CA LYS A 235 13.94 -4.43 23.49
C LYS A 235 14.53 -3.78 24.74
N ILE A 236 14.27 -2.50 24.95
CA ILE A 236 14.77 -1.75 26.12
C ILE A 236 14.03 -2.20 27.38
N GLY A 237 12.72 -2.41 27.27
CA GLY A 237 11.86 -2.73 28.39
C GLY A 237 11.59 -1.51 29.27
N HIS A 238 10.30 -1.22 29.48
CA HIS A 238 9.84 -0.13 30.33
C HIS A 238 9.01 -0.69 31.49
N SER A 239 9.03 -0.03 32.65
CA SER A 239 8.19 -0.38 33.79
C SER A 239 6.71 -0.23 33.44
N GLU A 240 5.82 -0.95 34.14
CA GLU A 240 4.37 -0.83 33.92
C GLU A 240 3.87 0.60 34.18
N GLN A 241 4.46 1.30 35.15
CA GLN A 241 4.17 2.71 35.39
C GLN A 241 4.58 3.60 34.21
N ALA A 242 5.74 3.34 33.57
CA ALA A 242 6.16 4.09 32.40
C ALA A 242 5.22 3.83 31.21
N LYS A 243 4.79 2.58 30.99
CA LYS A 243 3.79 2.24 29.97
C LYS A 243 2.44 2.91 30.25
N GLU A 244 2.04 3.04 31.51
CA GLU A 244 0.82 3.76 31.88
C GLU A 244 0.95 5.25 31.56
N MET A 245 2.10 5.87 31.90
CA MET A 245 2.39 7.26 31.57
C MET A 245 2.37 7.50 30.06
N MET A 246 2.87 6.56 29.24
CA MET A 246 2.86 6.68 27.78
C MET A 246 1.45 6.84 27.21
N LYS A 247 0.42 6.25 27.83
CA LYS A 247 -0.96 6.30 27.32
C LYS A 247 -1.49 7.73 27.18
N SER A 248 -0.98 8.69 27.95
CA SER A 248 -1.39 10.10 27.86
C SER A 248 -0.91 10.80 26.58
N TYR A 249 0.12 10.26 25.92
CA TYR A 249 0.72 10.82 24.70
C TYR A 249 0.19 10.19 23.41
N VAL A 250 -0.81 9.31 23.49
CA VAL A 250 -1.42 8.68 22.32
C VAL A 250 -2.28 9.69 21.57
N VAL A 251 -2.02 9.85 20.27
CA VAL A 251 -2.77 10.75 19.37
C VAL A 251 -3.80 9.99 18.54
N ALA A 252 -3.46 8.79 18.08
CA ALA A 252 -4.29 7.96 17.21
C ALA A 252 -3.83 6.50 17.23
N GLU A 253 -4.61 5.60 16.65
CA GLU A 253 -4.15 4.26 16.31
C GLU A 253 -3.52 4.24 14.90
N LEU A 254 -2.54 3.37 14.68
CA LEU A 254 -1.95 3.13 13.37
C LEU A 254 -2.99 2.44 12.47
N HIS A 255 -3.07 2.87 11.22
CA HIS A 255 -3.94 2.26 10.21
C HIS A 255 -3.62 0.77 10.02
N PRO A 256 -4.64 -0.13 9.90
CA PRO A 256 -4.43 -1.58 9.80
C PRO A 256 -3.47 -2.02 8.68
N ASP A 257 -3.54 -1.42 7.49
CA ASP A 257 -2.62 -1.77 6.39
C ASP A 257 -1.13 -1.49 6.70
N ASP A 258 -0.83 -0.56 7.60
CA ASP A 258 0.55 -0.24 7.98
C ASP A 258 1.06 -1.15 9.11
N ARG A 259 0.20 -1.98 9.71
CA ARG A 259 0.54 -2.88 10.81
C ARG A 259 1.25 -4.13 10.27
N GLY A 260 2.42 -4.45 10.83
CA GLY A 260 3.18 -5.67 10.49
C GLY A 260 3.98 -5.60 9.18
N SER A 261 3.84 -4.52 8.39
CA SER A 261 4.75 -4.26 7.27
C SER A 261 6.20 -4.15 7.78
N THR A 262 6.44 -3.59 8.95
CA THR A 262 7.77 -3.34 9.50
C THR A 262 8.49 -4.56 10.02
N THR A 263 7.83 -5.59 10.58
CA THR A 263 8.56 -6.82 10.99
C THR A 263 8.96 -7.68 9.80
N ALA A 264 8.09 -7.83 8.79
CA ALA A 264 8.42 -8.51 7.55
C ALA A 264 9.45 -7.71 6.74
N THR A 265 9.25 -6.40 6.58
CA THR A 265 10.16 -5.52 5.83
C THR A 265 11.46 -5.27 6.61
N ALA A 266 11.51 -5.30 7.94
CA ALA A 266 12.75 -5.22 8.71
C ALA A 266 13.56 -6.51 8.57
N LYS A 267 12.93 -7.69 8.66
CA LYS A 267 13.63 -8.96 8.34
C LYS A 267 14.09 -8.98 6.89
N GLU A 268 13.23 -8.61 5.95
CA GLU A 268 13.56 -8.60 4.53
C GLU A 268 14.58 -7.50 4.18
N SER A 269 14.55 -6.34 4.82
CA SER A 269 15.57 -5.29 4.63
C SER A 269 16.87 -5.60 5.35
N LEU A 270 16.86 -6.29 6.49
CA LEU A 270 18.08 -6.82 7.12
C LEU A 270 18.69 -7.92 6.25
N GLU A 271 17.89 -8.82 5.68
CA GLU A 271 18.34 -9.88 4.76
C GLU A 271 18.77 -9.33 3.38
N LYS A 272 18.04 -8.35 2.83
CA LYS A 272 18.45 -7.65 1.60
C LYS A 272 19.70 -6.83 1.84
N ASN A 273 19.82 -6.15 2.98
CA ASN A 273 21.02 -5.39 3.30
C ASN A 273 22.20 -6.34 3.51
N SER A 274 22.05 -7.43 4.27
CA SER A 274 23.11 -8.42 4.45
C SER A 274 23.51 -9.09 3.12
N ASN A 275 22.56 -9.45 2.27
CA ASN A 275 22.83 -9.96 0.92
C ASN A 275 23.47 -8.89 0.02
N SER A 276 23.06 -7.62 0.11
CA SER A 276 23.63 -6.53 -0.69
C SER A 276 25.07 -6.21 -0.26
N VAL A 277 25.35 -6.28 1.04
CA VAL A 277 26.69 -6.09 1.61
C VAL A 277 27.58 -7.27 1.22
N TYR A 278 27.08 -8.50 1.30
CA TYR A 278 27.81 -9.70 0.88
C TYR A 278 28.09 -9.72 -0.62
N THR A 279 27.09 -9.40 -1.46
CA THR A 279 27.25 -9.32 -2.92
C THR A 279 28.20 -8.19 -3.32
N ARG A 280 28.07 -6.99 -2.71
CA ARG A 280 28.99 -5.88 -2.94
C ARG A 280 30.42 -6.23 -2.51
N ALA A 281 30.61 -6.91 -1.37
CA ALA A 281 31.92 -7.36 -0.91
C ALA A 281 32.55 -8.40 -1.87
N LYS A 282 31.73 -9.31 -2.41
CA LYS A 282 32.15 -10.29 -3.42
C LYS A 282 32.53 -9.61 -4.74
N ASP A 283 31.73 -8.66 -5.22
CA ASP A 283 32.01 -7.89 -6.44
C ASP A 283 33.29 -7.06 -6.31
N THR A 284 33.53 -6.42 -5.16
CA THR A 284 34.80 -5.72 -4.92
C THR A 284 35.99 -6.67 -4.93
N SER A 285 35.88 -7.84 -4.30
CA SER A 285 36.95 -8.84 -4.28
C SER A 285 37.28 -9.38 -5.68
N VAL A 286 36.27 -9.64 -6.51
CA VAL A 286 36.47 -10.10 -7.89
C VAL A 286 37.11 -9.02 -8.74
N ARG A 287 36.63 -7.77 -8.66
CA ARG A 287 37.19 -6.63 -9.39
C ARG A 287 38.67 -6.42 -9.03
N ASP A 288 39.00 -6.47 -7.74
CA ASP A 288 40.36 -6.23 -7.28
C ASP A 288 41.31 -7.37 -7.71
N PHE A 289 40.83 -8.62 -7.72
CA PHE A 289 41.57 -9.76 -8.28
C PHE A 289 41.81 -9.60 -9.79
N VAL A 290 40.80 -9.22 -10.56
CA VAL A 290 40.91 -9.01 -12.01
C VAL A 290 41.88 -7.87 -12.33
N LEU A 291 41.81 -6.76 -11.60
CA LEU A 291 42.74 -5.64 -11.77
C LEU A 291 44.19 -6.04 -11.45
N ALA A 292 44.41 -6.83 -10.40
CA ALA A 292 45.74 -7.34 -10.07
C ALA A 292 46.31 -8.25 -11.18
N GLN A 293 45.47 -9.09 -11.79
CA GLN A 293 45.88 -9.92 -12.93
C GLN A 293 46.23 -9.10 -14.17
N ILE A 294 45.40 -8.10 -14.51
CA ILE A 294 45.67 -7.19 -15.63
C ILE A 294 46.99 -6.45 -15.40
N GLN A 295 47.20 -5.92 -14.19
CA GLN A 295 48.41 -5.19 -13.84
C GLN A 295 49.66 -6.08 -13.90
N LEU A 296 49.57 -7.33 -13.47
CA LEU A 296 50.64 -8.32 -13.63
C LEU A 296 50.95 -8.59 -15.11
N MET A 297 49.92 -8.76 -15.95
CA MET A 297 50.10 -8.99 -17.38
C MET A 297 50.77 -7.80 -18.07
N VAL A 298 50.40 -6.57 -17.69
CA VAL A 298 51.01 -5.34 -18.22
C VAL A 298 52.50 -5.28 -17.83
N PHE A 299 52.85 -5.57 -16.58
CA PHE A 299 54.26 -5.59 -16.16
C PHE A 299 55.07 -6.66 -16.90
N LEU A 300 54.48 -7.84 -17.14
CA LEU A 300 55.13 -8.93 -17.85
C LEU A 300 55.37 -8.57 -19.32
N LEU A 301 54.40 -7.93 -19.97
CA LEU A 301 54.52 -7.38 -21.33
C LEU A 301 55.61 -6.31 -21.43
N LEU A 302 55.63 -5.35 -20.50
CA LEU A 302 56.66 -4.30 -20.45
C LEU A 302 58.06 -4.90 -20.25
N GLY A 303 58.20 -5.93 -19.42
CA GLY A 303 59.46 -6.66 -19.22
C GLY A 303 59.94 -7.35 -20.50
N ILE A 304 59.05 -8.01 -21.24
CA ILE A 304 59.39 -8.65 -22.53
C ILE A 304 59.84 -7.60 -23.56
N VAL A 305 59.12 -6.47 -23.66
CA VAL A 305 59.49 -5.37 -24.56
C VAL A 305 60.87 -4.80 -24.19
N ALA A 306 61.15 -4.57 -22.91
CA ALA A 306 62.45 -4.06 -22.45
C ALA A 306 63.61 -5.01 -22.78
N VAL A 307 63.41 -6.34 -22.61
CA VAL A 307 64.40 -7.35 -22.98
C VAL A 307 64.61 -7.39 -24.49
N GLY A 308 63.53 -7.29 -25.28
CA GLY A 308 63.60 -7.21 -26.74
C GLY A 308 64.40 -5.99 -27.22
N PHE A 309 64.17 -4.82 -26.62
CA PHE A 309 64.99 -3.63 -26.89
C PHE A 309 66.46 -3.85 -26.48
N ALA A 310 66.74 -4.41 -25.30
CA ALA A 310 68.11 -4.67 -24.87
C ALA A 310 68.87 -5.60 -25.83
N LEU A 311 68.22 -6.63 -26.38
CA LEU A 311 68.83 -7.56 -27.34
C LEU A 311 69.07 -6.98 -28.74
N VAL A 312 68.34 -5.94 -29.14
CA VAL A 312 68.54 -5.28 -30.44
C VAL A 312 69.69 -4.26 -30.39
N TYR A 313 69.99 -3.70 -29.22
CA TYR A 313 70.97 -2.62 -29.05
C TYR A 313 72.29 -3.05 -28.34
N VAL A 314 72.50 -4.35 -28.10
CA VAL A 314 73.76 -4.93 -27.63
C VAL A 314 74.38 -5.76 -28.75
#